data_AF-A0A2T2YCC1-F1
#
_entry.id   AF-A0A2T2YCC1-F1
#
_cell.length_a   1.000
_cell.length_b   1.000
_cell.length_c   1.000
_cell.angle_alpha   90.00
_cell.angle_beta   90.00
_cell.angle_gamma   90.00
#
_symmetry.space_group_name_H-M   'P 1'
#
loop_
_entity.id
_entity.type
_entity.pdbx_description
1 polymer ?
#
loop_
_entity_poly.entity_id
_entity_poly.type
_entity_poly.pdbx_seq_one_letter_code
_entity_poly.pdbx_strand_id
1 'polypeptide(L)' 'MKKYKVLRSISAEAFENELNSLAKAGWKVISANLAQQGLESDEAIFFALLVINDVDVELKQMLEENVNELEDIDLNPSDN' A
#
# COMPACT_ATOMS: atom_id res chain seq x y z
N MET A 1 6.46 -8.13 13.00
CA MET A 1 6.00 -9.48 12.59
C MET A 1 5.28 -9.35 11.24
N LYS A 2 5.05 -10.45 10.50
CA LYS A 2 4.22 -10.39 9.28
C LYS A 2 2.74 -10.40 9.65
N LYS A 3 1.97 -9.44 9.13
CA LYS A 3 0.51 -9.40 9.23
C LYS A 3 -0.09 -9.61 7.84
N TYR A 4 -1.22 -10.31 7.78
CA TYR A 4 -1.91 -10.60 6.53
C TYR A 4 -3.31 -9.98 6.54
N LYS A 5 -3.77 -9.53 5.37
CA LYS A 5 -5.11 -8.99 5.17
C LYS A 5 -5.70 -9.54 3.87
N VAL A 6 -6.98 -9.86 3.88
CA VAL A 6 -7.73 -10.19 2.68
C VAL A 6 -8.62 -9.01 2.32
N LEU A 7 -8.50 -8.55 1.09
CA LEU A 7 -9.37 -7.56 0.47
C LEU A 7 -10.40 -8.29 -0.38
N ARG A 8 -11.67 -7.90 -0.28
CA ARG A 8 -12.77 -8.41 -1.11
C ARG A 8 -13.67 -7.27 -1.52
N SER A 9 -13.96 -7.16 -2.81
CA SER A 9 -14.90 -6.17 -3.36
C SER A 9 -15.67 -6.77 -4.52
N ILE A 10 -16.87 -6.26 -4.78
CA ILE A 10 -17.66 -6.56 -6.00
C ILE A 10 -17.53 -5.47 -7.07
N SER A 11 -16.90 -4.34 -6.72
CA SER A 11 -16.60 -3.24 -7.63
C SER A 11 -15.10 -3.17 -7.91
N ALA A 12 -14.73 -3.15 -9.19
CA ALA A 12 -13.35 -3.01 -9.65
C ALA A 12 -12.73 -1.69 -9.18
N GLU A 13 -13.47 -0.59 -9.30
CA GLU A 13 -13.02 0.75 -8.90
C GLU A 13 -12.76 0.81 -7.39
N ALA A 14 -13.68 0.29 -6.57
CA ALA A 14 -13.49 0.23 -5.12
C ALA A 14 -12.28 -0.65 -4.75
N PHE A 15 -12.10 -1.77 -5.45
CA PHE A 15 -10.96 -2.67 -5.24
C PHE A 15 -9.62 -1.97 -5.52
N GLU A 16 -9.51 -1.25 -6.63
CA GLU A 16 -8.31 -0.49 -6.98
C GLU A 16 -8.01 0.64 -5.99
N ASN A 17 -9.04 1.39 -5.59
CA ASN A 17 -8.90 2.47 -4.62
C ASN A 17 -8.42 1.96 -3.26
N GLU A 18 -8.97 0.83 -2.79
CA GLU A 18 -8.56 0.22 -1.53
C GLU A 18 -7.14 -0.37 -1.62
N LEU A 19 -6.77 -1.00 -2.74
CA LEU A 19 -5.40 -1.46 -2.97
C LEU A 19 -4.40 -0.30 -2.93
N ASN A 20 -4.72 0.83 -3.57
CA ASN A 20 -3.87 2.03 -3.56
C ASN A 20 -3.71 2.61 -2.15
N SER A 21 -4.79 2.65 -1.36
CA SER A 21 -4.74 3.09 0.04
C SER A 21 -3.85 2.16 0.88
N LEU A 22 -4.00 0.85 0.71
CA LEU A 22 -3.22 -0.15 1.43
C LEU A 22 -1.73 -0.13 1.02
N ALA A 23 -1.43 0.07 -0.26
CA ALA A 23 -0.07 0.21 -0.75
C ALA A 23 0.64 1.43 -0.14
N LYS A 24 -0.05 2.58 -0.02
CA LYS A 24 0.45 3.77 0.68
C LYS A 24 0.73 3.47 2.16
N ALA A 25 -0.13 2.69 2.81
CA ALA A 25 0.08 2.22 4.17
C ALA A 25 1.14 1.11 4.31
N GLY A 26 1.85 0.75 3.23
CA GLY A 26 2.96 -0.21 3.26
C GLY A 26 2.57 -1.68 3.06
N TRP A 27 1.31 -1.98 2.78
CA TRP A 27 0.87 -3.34 2.45
C TRP A 27 1.33 -3.72 1.04
N LYS A 28 1.78 -4.95 0.89
CA LYS A 28 2.22 -5.55 -0.38
C LYS A 28 1.23 -6.64 -0.78
N VAL A 29 0.82 -6.66 -2.04
CA VAL A 29 -0.04 -7.72 -2.58
C VAL A 29 0.79 -8.98 -2.81
N ILE A 30 0.35 -10.11 -2.25
CA ILE A 30 0.94 -11.44 -2.49
C ILE A 30 0.23 -12.13 -3.65
N SER A 31 -1.09 -12.05 -3.67
CA SER A 31 -1.93 -12.71 -4.66
C SER A 31 -3.19 -11.90 -4.88
N ALA A 32 -3.64 -11.78 -6.11
CA ALA A 32 -4.94 -11.22 -6.46
C ALA A 32 -5.68 -12.18 -7.38
N ASN A 33 -6.99 -12.27 -7.24
CA ASN A 33 -7.81 -13.15 -8.05
C ASN A 33 -9.20 -12.55 -8.27
N LEU A 34 -9.89 -13.04 -9.29
CA LEU A 34 -11.24 -12.68 -9.65
C LEU A 34 -12.08 -13.96 -9.74
N ALA A 35 -13.23 -13.98 -9.09
CA ALA A 35 -14.19 -15.07 -9.21
C ALA A 35 -15.55 -14.53 -9.64
N GLN A 36 -16.24 -15.22 -10.53
CA GLN A 36 -17.66 -14.97 -10.80
C GLN A 36 -18.52 -15.62 -9.72
N GLN A 37 -19.58 -14.95 -9.30
CA GLN A 37 -20.47 -15.45 -8.27
C GLN A 37 -21.45 -16.51 -8.82
N GLY A 38 -20.94 -17.67 -9.20
CA GLY A 38 -21.73 -18.77 -9.79
C GLY A 38 -21.92 -18.64 -11.29
N LEU A 39 -22.53 -19.67 -11.91
CA LEU A 39 -22.68 -19.78 -13.38
C LEU A 39 -23.72 -18.81 -13.96
N GLU A 40 -24.62 -18.25 -13.14
CA GLU A 40 -25.73 -17.39 -13.57
C GLU A 40 -25.61 -15.93 -13.12
N SER A 41 -24.53 -15.57 -12.41
CA SER A 41 -24.31 -14.18 -11.97
C SER A 41 -23.23 -13.51 -12.81
N ASP A 42 -23.55 -12.33 -13.34
CA ASP A 42 -22.59 -11.44 -13.97
C ASP A 42 -21.71 -10.70 -12.95
N GLU A 43 -21.96 -10.88 -11.65
CA GLU A 43 -21.21 -10.20 -10.61
C GLU A 43 -19.84 -10.86 -10.37
N ALA A 44 -18.79 -10.12 -10.72
CA ALA A 44 -17.41 -10.47 -10.41
C ALA A 44 -17.04 -10.02 -8.99
N ILE A 45 -16.38 -10.90 -8.26
CA ILE A 45 -15.82 -10.63 -6.95
C ILE A 45 -14.29 -10.61 -7.09
N PHE A 46 -13.71 -9.49 -6.70
CA PHE A 46 -12.28 -9.24 -6.66
C PHE A 46 -11.73 -9.58 -5.28
N PHE A 47 -10.58 -10.26 -5.25
CA PHE A 47 -9.90 -10.62 -4.01
C PHE A 47 -8.41 -10.30 -4.10
N ALA A 48 -7.83 -9.84 -2.99
CA ALA A 48 -6.38 -9.78 -2.83
C ALA A 48 -5.96 -10.26 -1.45
N LEU A 49 -4.90 -11.05 -1.39
CA LEU A 49 -4.15 -11.35 -0.18
C LEU A 49 -2.98 -10.37 -0.09
N LEU A 50 -2.93 -9.61 0.99
CA LEU A 50 -1.87 -8.64 1.27
C LEU A 50 -1.06 -9.05 2.49
N VAL A 51 0.20 -8.65 2.52
CA VAL A 51 1.10 -8.77 3.66
C VAL A 51 1.75 -7.43 3.98
N ILE A 52 1.96 -7.18 5.26
CA ILE A 52 2.80 -6.10 5.74
C ILE A 52 3.78 -6.67 6.76
N ASN A 53 4.97 -6.09 6.78
CA ASN A 53 5.98 -6.37 7.78
C ASN A 53 6.14 -5.13 8.64
N ASP A 54 5.91 -5.24 9.95
CA ASP A 54 5.98 -4.07 10.85
C ASP A 54 7.35 -3.37 10.78
N VAL A 55 8.43 -4.12 10.52
CA VAL A 55 9.79 -3.58 10.37
C VAL A 55 9.91 -2.69 9.12
N ASP A 56 9.26 -3.05 8.02
CA ASP A 56 9.28 -2.25 6.79
C ASP A 56 8.53 -0.92 6.97
N VAL A 57 7.52 -0.88 7.86
CA VAL A 57 6.73 0.32 8.16
C VAL A 57 7.53 1.28 9.03
N GLU A 58 8.15 0.77 10.08
CA GLU A 58 8.99 1.56 10.99
C GLU A 58 10.19 2.15 10.24
N LEU A 59 10.86 1.35 9.39
CA LEU A 59 11.93 1.83 8.51
C LEU A 59 11.47 2.93 7.56
N LYS A 60 10.27 2.81 6.97
CA LYS A 60 9.71 3.88 6.13
C LYS A 60 9.43 5.16 6.93
N GLN A 61 8.83 5.04 8.12
CA GLN A 61 8.57 6.19 8.98
C GLN A 61 9.87 6.90 9.38
N MET A 62 10.90 6.15 9.76
CA MET A 62 12.22 6.72 10.03
C MET A 62 12.81 7.43 8.82
N LEU A 63 12.69 6.87 7.61
CA LEU A 63 13.18 7.54 6.40
C LEU A 63 12.40 8.82 6.10
N GLU A 64 11.07 8.82 6.25
CA GLU A 64 10.23 10.00 6.03
C GLU A 64 10.50 11.11 7.06
N GLU A 65 10.76 10.77 8.33
CA GLU A 65 11.13 11.73 9.37
C GLU A 65 12.51 12.36 9.12
N ASN A 66 13.49 11.56 8.64
CA ASN A 66 14.84 12.06 8.36
C ASN A 66 14.93 12.92 7.08
N VAL A 67 13.99 12.82 6.14
CA VAL A 67 13.98 13.67 4.94
C VAL A 67 13.65 15.12 5.30
N ASN A 68 12.81 15.36 6.30
CA ASN A 68 12.44 16.71 6.73
C ASN A 68 13.60 17.49 7.38
N GLU A 69 14.60 16.81 7.97
CA GLU A 69 15.77 17.48 8.56
C GLU A 69 16.84 17.86 7.51
N LEU A 70 16.78 17.29 6.30
CA LEU A 70 17.74 17.54 5.23
C LEU A 70 17.37 18.75 4.35
N GLU A 71 16.10 19.17 4.35
CA GLU A 71 15.63 20.33 3.57
C GLU A 71 15.93 21.68 4.25
N ASP A 72 16.29 21.68 5.54
CA ASP A 72 16.67 22.89 6.32
C ASP A 72 18.19 23.14 6.33
N ILE A 73 18.98 22.32 5.62
CA ILE A 73 20.40 22.60 5.41
C ILE A 73 20.51 23.60 4.27
N ASP A 74 20.49 24.89 4.61
CA ASP A 74 20.85 26.02 3.73
C ASP A 74 22.32 25.87 3.29
N LEU A 75 22.54 25.00 2.29
CA LEU A 75 23.81 24.81 1.60
C LEU A 75 24.01 25.96 0.61
N ASN A 76 24.17 27.17 1.13
CA ASN A 76 24.58 28.33 0.34
C ASN A 76 26.08 28.60 0.57
N PRO A 77 27.00 27.96 -0.19
CA PRO A 77 28.42 28.26 -0.11
C PRO A 77 28.70 29.48 -0.98
N SER A 78 28.34 30.68 -0.52
CA SER A 78 28.75 31.90 -1.21
C SER A 78 28.92 33.09 -0.27
N ASP A 79 29.78 32.94 0.73
CA ASP A 79 30.44 34.06 1.41
C ASP A 79 31.95 33.76 1.51
N ASN A 80 32.67 33.99 0.40
CA ASN A 80 34.04 34.52 0.35
C ASN A 80 34.51 34.74 -1.09
#